data_AF-A0A4U0FF46-F1
#
_entry.id   AF-A0A4U0FF46-F1
#
_cell.length_a   1.000
_cell.length_b   1.000
_cell.length_c   1.000
_cell.angle_alpha   90.00
_cell.angle_beta   90.00
_cell.angle_gamma   90.00
#
_symmetry.space_group_name_H-M   'P 1'
#
loop_
_entity.id
_entity.type
_entity.pdbx_description
1 polymer ?
#
loop_
_entity_poly.entity_id
_entity_poly.type
_entity_poly.pdbx_seq_one_letter_code
_entity_poly.pdbx_strand_id
1 'polypeptide(L)'
;MSSNLEQKQARLKQFLYRLSEDPSLSKSAGLTDWRPLSELLLITGYQSRNESVDMAELVSLMLKKKGLEEGSEDMMDYIVKGGTVDDFMTIARHSHPLS
;
A
#
# COMPACT_ATOMS: atom_id res chain seq x y z
N MET A 1 -6.30 -24.98 -16.97
CA MET A 1 -6.21 -23.53 -16.68
C MET A 1 -6.86 -23.30 -15.33
N SER A 2 -6.14 -22.75 -14.36
CA SER A 2 -6.70 -22.46 -13.02
C SER A 2 -7.83 -21.43 -13.10
N SER A 3 -8.81 -21.53 -12.20
CA SER A 3 -9.92 -20.58 -12.14
C SER A 3 -9.44 -19.18 -11.74
N ASN A 4 -10.22 -18.14 -12.06
CA ASN A 4 -9.91 -16.76 -11.66
C ASN A 4 -9.74 -16.63 -10.13
N LEU A 5 -10.53 -17.38 -9.36
CA LEU A 5 -10.45 -17.40 -7.90
C LEU A 5 -9.11 -17.99 -7.43
N GLU A 6 -8.69 -19.12 -8.00
CA GLU A 6 -7.41 -19.75 -7.68
C GLU A 6 -6.22 -18.85 -8.03
N GLN A 7 -6.28 -18.15 -9.17
CA GLN A 7 -5.25 -17.19 -9.57
C GLN A 7 -5.17 -16.00 -8.59
N LYS A 8 -6.32 -15.44 -8.19
CA LYS A 8 -6.37 -14.37 -7.18
C LYS A 8 -5.84 -14.82 -5.84
N GLN A 9 -6.21 -16.02 -5.39
CA GLN A 9 -5.71 -16.59 -4.14
C GLN A 9 -4.20 -16.85 -4.18
N ALA A 10 -3.68 -17.35 -5.31
CA ALA A 10 -2.25 -17.56 -5.49
C ALA A 10 -1.48 -16.23 -5.46
N ARG A 11 -1.97 -15.21 -6.17
CA ARG A 11 -1.39 -13.85 -6.17
C ARG A 11 -1.39 -13.24 -4.77
N LEU A 12 -2.50 -13.35 -4.04
CA LEU A 12 -2.61 -12.85 -2.66
C LEU A 12 -1.64 -13.56 -1.72
N LYS A 13 -1.53 -14.90 -1.78
CA LYS A 13 -0.59 -15.66 -0.95
C LYS A 13 0.85 -15.23 -1.22
N GLN A 14 1.22 -15.06 -2.49
CA GLN A 14 2.56 -14.60 -2.86
C GLN A 14 2.83 -13.18 -2.35
N PHE A 15 1.86 -12.27 -2.49
CA PHE A 15 1.97 -10.93 -1.95
C PHE A 15 2.20 -10.93 -0.44
N LEU A 16 1.35 -11.64 0.32
CA LEU A 16 1.46 -11.71 1.78
C LEU A 16 2.79 -12.34 2.23
N TYR A 17 3.25 -13.38 1.54
CA TYR A 17 4.55 -14.00 1.81
C TYR A 17 5.71 -13.03 1.55
N ARG A 18 5.70 -12.31 0.44
CA ARG A 18 6.74 -11.31 0.15
C ARG A 18 6.72 -10.15 1.15
N LEU A 19 5.51 -9.67 1.48
CA LEU A 19 5.30 -8.61 2.45
C LEU A 19 5.82 -9.01 3.83
N SER A 20 5.62 -10.26 4.27
CA SER A 20 6.12 -10.72 5.59
C SER A 20 7.65 -10.79 5.67
N GLU A 21 8.33 -10.97 4.53
CA GLU A 21 9.79 -10.98 4.44
C GLU A 21 10.39 -9.58 4.26
N ASP A 22 9.56 -8.54 4.18
CA ASP A 22 10.02 -7.17 3.94
C ASP A 22 10.72 -6.58 5.18
N PRO A 23 12.05 -6.34 5.13
CA PRO A 23 12.78 -5.82 6.29
C PRO A 23 12.38 -4.39 6.64
N SER A 24 11.80 -3.63 5.72
CA SER A 24 11.35 -2.25 5.99
C SER A 24 10.19 -2.20 6.98
N LEU A 25 9.37 -3.25 7.06
CA LEU A 25 8.26 -3.33 8.02
C LEU A 25 8.75 -3.56 9.45
N SER A 26 9.91 -4.21 9.61
CA SER A 26 10.54 -4.46 10.92
C SER A 26 11.24 -3.22 11.50
N LYS A 27 11.52 -2.21 10.67
CA LYS A 27 12.06 -0.91 11.11
C LYS A 27 10.95 -0.09 11.77
N SER A 28 10.47 -0.59 12.90
CA SER A 28 9.75 0.19 13.92
C SER A 28 10.74 1.17 14.58
N ALA A 29 11.35 2.06 13.80
CA ALA A 29 12.12 3.17 14.32
C ALA A 29 11.11 4.21 14.86
N GLY A 30 10.67 4.00 16.11
CA GLY A 30 9.82 4.93 16.85
C GLY A 30 8.33 4.84 16.51
N LEU A 31 7.59 3.98 17.22
CA LEU A 31 6.11 3.90 17.22
C LEU A 31 5.46 5.16 17.86
N THR A 32 5.90 6.37 17.54
CA THR A 32 5.43 7.59 18.22
C THR A 32 4.34 8.33 17.45
N ASP A 33 4.11 8.06 16.17
CA ASP A 33 3.06 8.72 15.37
C ASP A 33 2.13 7.72 14.65
N TRP A 34 1.56 6.77 15.40
CA TRP A 34 0.41 6.02 14.89
C TRP A 34 -0.79 6.94 14.85
N ARG A 35 -1.03 7.55 13.69
CA ARG A 35 -2.25 8.30 13.47
C ARG A 35 -3.45 7.35 13.58
N PRO A 36 -4.46 7.68 14.39
CA PRO A 36 -5.66 6.87 14.48
C PRO A 36 -6.30 6.75 13.10
N LEU A 37 -6.95 5.61 12.83
CA LEU A 37 -7.59 5.36 11.54
C LEU A 37 -8.55 6.48 11.17
N SER A 38 -9.32 7.02 12.12
CA SER A 38 -10.22 8.15 11.92
C SER A 38 -9.52 9.38 11.34
N GLU A 39 -8.30 9.69 11.79
CA GLU A 39 -7.50 10.79 11.25
C GLU A 39 -7.00 10.48 9.84
N LEU A 40 -6.59 9.23 9.58
CA LEU A 40 -6.20 8.80 8.23
C LEU A 40 -7.35 8.92 7.23
N LEU A 41 -8.56 8.50 7.62
CA LEU A 41 -9.76 8.66 6.80
C LEU A 41 -10.04 10.15 6.52
N LEU A 42 -9.90 11.01 7.53
CA LEU A 42 -10.09 12.45 7.37
C LEU A 42 -9.07 13.07 6.41
N ILE A 43 -7.78 12.78 6.58
CA ILE A 43 -6.68 13.33 5.76
C ILE A 43 -6.83 12.94 4.29
N THR A 44 -7.24 11.70 4.05
CA THR A 44 -7.42 11.16 2.70
C THR A 44 -8.72 11.64 2.06
N GLY A 45 -9.66 12.17 2.84
CA GLY A 45 -11.01 12.49 2.36
C GLY A 45 -11.85 11.25 2.10
N TYR A 46 -11.47 10.11 2.69
CA TYR A 46 -12.17 8.84 2.51
C TYR A 46 -13.58 8.94 3.09
N GLN A 47 -14.57 8.59 2.28
CA GLN A 47 -15.98 8.60 2.68
C GLN A 47 -16.45 7.18 2.96
N SER A 48 -16.44 6.78 4.25
CA SER A 48 -17.06 5.52 4.66
C SER A 48 -18.58 5.66 4.51
N ARG A 49 -19.17 5.06 3.47
CA ARG A 49 -20.61 5.12 3.17
C ARG A 49 -21.43 4.20 4.11
N ASN A 50 -21.15 4.22 5.41
CA ASN A 50 -21.62 3.24 6.41
C ASN A 50 -21.24 1.78 6.10
N GLU A 51 -20.20 1.59 5.30
CA GLU A 51 -19.66 0.29 4.91
C GLU A 51 -18.31 0.03 5.59
N SER A 52 -17.80 -1.20 5.47
CA SER A 52 -16.44 -1.53 5.86
C SER A 52 -15.43 -0.67 5.09
N VAL A 53 -14.35 -0.26 5.76
CA VAL A 53 -13.26 0.49 5.10
C VAL A 53 -12.58 -0.39 4.06
N ASP A 54 -12.59 0.08 2.81
CA ASP A 54 -11.75 -0.48 1.75
C ASP A 54 -10.31 -0.01 1.98
N MET A 55 -9.48 -0.90 2.52
CA MET A 55 -8.08 -0.61 2.79
C MET A 55 -7.26 -0.40 1.51
N ALA A 56 -7.65 -0.98 0.38
CA ALA A 56 -6.94 -0.79 -0.89
C ALA A 56 -7.19 0.63 -1.43
N GLU A 57 -8.45 1.08 -1.38
CA GLU A 57 -8.79 2.46 -1.71
C GLU A 57 -8.11 3.45 -0.75
N LEU A 58 -8.16 3.18 0.56
CA LEU A 58 -7.52 4.04 1.56
C LEU A 58 -6.01 4.17 1.33
N VAL A 59 -5.31 3.05 1.10
CA VAL A 59 -3.87 3.06 0.78
C VAL A 59 -3.62 3.86 -0.49
N SER A 60 -4.42 3.66 -1.54
CA SER A 60 -4.30 4.42 -2.79
C SER A 60 -4.46 5.93 -2.56
N LEU A 61 -5.41 6.36 -1.72
CA LEU A 61 -5.57 7.77 -1.37
C LEU A 61 -4.39 8.29 -0.53
N MET A 62 -3.83 7.48 0.37
CA MET A 62 -2.66 7.84 1.16
C MET A 62 -1.42 8.03 0.28
N LEU A 63 -1.23 7.18 -0.74
CA LEU A 63 -0.15 7.31 -1.72
C LEU A 63 -0.30 8.61 -2.53
N LYS A 64 -1.51 8.91 -3.01
CA LYS A 64 -1.84 10.18 -3.67
C LYS A 64 -1.56 11.40 -2.80
N LYS A 65 -1.92 11.34 -1.52
CA LYS A 65 -1.62 12.42 -0.56
C LYS A 65 -0.12 12.62 -0.33
N LYS A 66 0.71 11.61 -0.60
CA LYS A 66 2.17 11.71 -0.59
C LYS A 66 2.76 12.13 -1.93
N GLY A 67 1.93 12.47 -2.92
CA GLY A 67 2.35 12.91 -4.26
C GLY A 67 2.68 11.77 -5.21
N LEU A 68 2.21 10.55 -4.93
CA LEU A 68 2.39 9.39 -5.80
C LEU A 68 1.13 9.17 -6.64
N GLU A 69 1.29 8.93 -7.95
CA GLU A 69 0.14 8.64 -8.83
C GLU A 69 -0.27 7.16 -8.75
N GLU A 70 0.67 6.29 -8.34
CA GLU A 70 0.49 4.86 -8.17
C GLU A 70 -0.45 4.53 -7.00
N GLY A 71 -1.25 3.49 -7.20
CA GLY A 71 -2.22 2.99 -6.22
C GLY A 71 -1.73 1.76 -5.44
N SER A 72 -2.64 1.20 -4.64
CA SER A 72 -2.38 -0.03 -3.88
C SER A 72 -2.09 -1.24 -4.78
N GLU A 73 -2.67 -1.29 -5.98
CA GLU A 73 -2.41 -2.39 -6.93
C GLU A 73 -0.98 -2.33 -7.47
N ASP A 74 -0.49 -1.13 -7.82
CA ASP A 74 0.89 -0.95 -8.28
C ASP A 74 1.90 -1.32 -7.20
N MET A 75 1.63 -0.93 -5.95
CA MET A 75 2.43 -1.33 -4.80
C MET A 75 2.42 -2.86 -4.61
N MET A 76 1.24 -3.49 -4.71
CA MET A 76 1.12 -4.94 -4.62
C MET A 76 1.94 -5.64 -5.71
N ASP A 77 1.87 -5.16 -6.95
CA ASP A 77 2.63 -5.72 -8.06
C ASP A 77 4.13 -5.54 -7.89
N TYR A 78 4.57 -4.40 -7.38
CA TYR A 78 5.97 -4.15 -7.08
C TYR A 78 6.51 -5.13 -6.03
N ILE A 79 5.76 -5.36 -4.97
CA ILE A 79 6.13 -6.29 -3.88
C ILE A 79 6.12 -7.75 -4.36
N VAL A 80 5.12 -8.15 -5.15
CA VAL A 80 5.06 -9.49 -5.74
C VAL A 80 6.28 -9.77 -6.64
N LYS A 81 6.82 -8.75 -7.32
CA LYS A 81 8.04 -8.80 -8.13
C LYS A 81 9.33 -8.81 -7.30
N GLY A 82 9.24 -8.69 -5.98
CA GLY A 82 10.37 -8.78 -5.05
C GLY A 82 10.92 -7.44 -4.56
N GLY A 83 10.24 -6.33 -4.84
CA GLY A 83 10.56 -5.04 -4.23
C GLY A 83 10.06 -4.91 -2.80
N THR A 84 10.57 -3.91 -2.07
CA THR A 84 10.10 -3.59 -0.70
C THR A 84 9.17 -2.38 -0.68
N VAL A 85 8.42 -2.21 0.42
CA VAL A 85 7.58 -1.04 0.66
C VAL A 85 8.43 0.24 0.67
N ASP A 86 9.57 0.24 1.34
CA ASP A 86 10.44 1.42 1.42
C ASP A 86 11.03 1.79 0.05
N ASP A 87 11.44 0.80 -0.75
CA ASP A 87 11.91 1.02 -2.13
C ASP A 87 10.80 1.63 -2.98
N PHE A 88 9.58 1.08 -2.93
CA PHE A 88 8.42 1.64 -3.63
C PHE A 88 8.18 3.10 -3.23
N MET A 89 8.16 3.38 -1.93
CA MET A 89 7.94 4.71 -1.39
C MET A 89 9.07 5.70 -1.74
N THR A 90 10.27 5.22 -2.05
CA THR A 90 11.42 6.04 -2.43
C THR A 90 11.43 6.31 -3.93
N ILE A 91 11.25 5.27 -4.76
CA ILE A 91 11.26 5.39 -6.22
C ILE A 91 10.10 6.27 -6.70
N ALA A 92 8.90 6.05 -6.17
CA ALA A 92 7.73 6.82 -6.56
C ALA A 92 7.89 8.33 -6.26
N ARG A 93 8.70 8.70 -5.24
CA ARG A 93 9.05 10.10 -4.94
C ARG A 93 10.05 10.71 -5.94
N HIS A 94 10.87 9.89 -6.61
CA HIS A 94 11.90 10.36 -7.56
C HIS A 94 11.43 10.43 -9.01
N SER A 95 10.27 9.83 -9.33
CA SER A 95 9.65 9.91 -10.67
C SER A 95 9.12 11.31 -11.03
N HIS A 96 9.06 12.24 -10.06
CA HIS A 96 8.65 13.63 -10.26
C HIS A 96 9.64 14.62 -9.64
N PRO A 97 10.61 15.16 -10.40
CA PRO A 97 11.27 16.39 -9.99
C PRO A 97 10.24 17.52 -10.01
N LEU A 98 10.18 18.29 -8.92
CA LEU A 98 9.43 19.54 -8.80
C LEU A 98 9.57 20.34 -10.10
N SER A 99 8.47 20.47 -10.83
CA SER A 99 8.32 21.34 -11.99
C SER A 99 7.67 22.64 -11.55
#